data_AF-A0A7X6JB97-F1
#
_entry.id   AF-A0A7X6JB97-F1
#
_cell.length_a   1.000
_cell.length_b   1.000
_cell.length_c   1.000
_cell.angle_alpha   90.00
_cell.angle_beta   90.00
_cell.angle_gamma   90.00
#
_symmetry.space_group_name_H-M   'P 1'
#
loop_
_entity.id
_entity.type
_entity.pdbx_description
1 polymer ?
#
loop_
_entity_poly.entity_id
_entity_poly.type
_entity_poly.pdbx_seq_one_letter_code
_entity_poly.pdbx_strand_id
1 'polypeptide(L)'
;MGNAPKFTLTQATARFGEKRAREIMDDYGSSMKFMIKRAQTLQDPIDLNLAGSVAAAHSRKDLAKLKAFCDSLAPQERAKYEILDETQIHSVLKTDIYRGAMVRHDQGTIHPAKYVRALANRARTLGVRIFTGWRYEGARKSGGGHVAFLENVQNETTVEIQAEKSCWV
;
A
#
# COMPACT_ATOMS: atom_id res chain seq x y z
N MET A 1 -7.03 2.41 2.90
CA MET A 1 -5.61 2.33 2.53
C MET A 1 -4.84 3.16 3.52
N GLY A 2 -4.47 2.57 4.66
CA GLY A 2 -3.60 3.19 5.65
C GLY A 2 -2.14 2.87 5.34
N ASN A 3 -1.27 3.87 5.35
CA ASN A 3 0.18 3.68 5.21
C ASN A 3 0.94 3.72 6.55
N ALA A 4 0.22 3.52 7.66
CA ALA A 4 0.84 3.52 8.98
C ALA A 4 1.64 2.22 9.20
N PRO A 5 2.91 2.29 9.63
CA PRO A 5 3.69 1.12 10.02
C PRO A 5 2.99 0.34 11.14
N LYS A 6 3.07 -0.99 11.09
CA LYS A 6 2.56 -1.87 12.18
C LYS A 6 3.51 -1.94 13.39
N PHE A 7 4.61 -1.20 13.38
CA PHE A 7 5.64 -1.18 14.41
C PHE A 7 6.20 0.22 14.57
N THR A 8 6.67 0.55 15.78
CA THR A 8 7.38 1.82 16.04
C THR A 8 8.78 1.80 15.45
N LEU A 9 9.41 2.97 15.33
CA LEU A 9 10.82 3.05 14.93
C LEU A 9 11.71 2.22 15.87
N THR A 10 11.47 2.25 17.19
CA THR A 10 12.21 1.45 18.17
C THR A 10 12.09 -0.05 17.90
N GLN A 11 10.87 -0.53 17.63
CA GLN A 11 10.61 -1.93 17.31
C GLN A 11 11.26 -2.33 15.97
N ALA A 12 11.22 -1.44 14.97
CA ALA A 12 11.88 -1.65 13.69
C ALA A 12 13.41 -1.72 13.84
N THR A 13 14.00 -0.81 14.63
CA THR A 13 15.45 -0.77 14.91
C THR A 13 15.91 -2.05 15.58
N ALA A 14 15.18 -2.52 16.60
CA ALA A 14 15.49 -3.78 17.27
C ALA A 14 15.46 -4.99 16.32
N ARG A 15 14.58 -4.98 15.32
CA ARG A 15 14.39 -6.11 14.39
C ARG A 15 15.31 -6.07 13.16
N PHE A 16 15.60 -4.89 12.64
CA PHE A 16 16.24 -4.72 11.32
C PHE A 16 17.53 -3.89 11.35
N GLY A 17 17.90 -3.34 12.52
CA GLY A 17 18.97 -2.37 12.65
C GLY A 17 18.52 -0.95 12.27
N GLU A 18 19.23 0.04 12.80
CA GLU A 18 18.82 1.45 12.75
C GLU A 18 18.64 1.99 11.33
N LYS A 19 19.62 1.74 10.46
CA LYS A 19 19.57 2.19 9.06
C LYS A 19 18.33 1.67 8.35
N ARG A 20 18.11 0.34 8.42
CA ARG A 20 16.99 -0.31 7.72
C ARG A 20 15.65 0.09 8.31
N ALA A 21 15.59 0.29 9.62
CA ALA A 21 14.40 0.79 10.30
C ALA A 21 13.99 2.18 9.78
N ARG A 22 14.96 3.10 9.64
CA ARG A 22 14.70 4.43 9.05
C ARG A 22 14.19 4.33 7.61
N GLU A 23 14.87 3.57 6.76
CA GLU A 23 14.43 3.34 5.37
C GLU A 23 12.99 2.83 5.29
N ILE A 24 12.62 1.87 6.14
CA ILE A 24 11.26 1.34 6.19
C ILE A 24 10.25 2.42 6.58
N MET A 25 10.55 3.22 7.61
CA MET A 25 9.64 4.28 8.07
C MET A 25 9.47 5.37 7.00
N ASP A 26 10.55 5.71 6.29
CA ASP A 26 10.53 6.66 5.17
C ASP A 26 9.70 6.12 3.98
N ASP A 27 9.83 4.82 3.68
CA ASP A 27 9.00 4.14 2.66
C ASP A 27 7.51 4.18 3.03
N TYR A 28 7.16 3.92 4.29
CA TYR A 28 5.77 4.05 4.76
C TYR A 28 5.25 5.48 4.56
N GLY A 29 6.03 6.49 4.98
CA GLY A 29 5.66 7.91 4.85
C GLY A 29 5.47 8.36 3.41
N SER A 30 6.25 7.81 2.47
CA SER A 30 6.21 8.19 1.05
C SER A 30 5.26 7.35 0.19
N SER A 31 4.90 6.15 0.64
CA SER A 31 4.15 5.15 -0.14
C SER A 31 2.82 5.65 -0.72
N MET A 32 2.00 6.35 0.07
CA MET A 32 0.69 6.85 -0.40
C MET A 32 0.87 7.90 -1.50
N LYS A 33 1.79 8.85 -1.31
CA LYS A 33 2.12 9.88 -2.31
C LYS A 33 2.65 9.25 -3.59
N PHE A 34 3.53 8.26 -3.47
CA PHE A 34 4.05 7.51 -4.60
C PHE A 34 2.92 6.81 -5.36
N MET A 35 2.03 6.09 -4.66
CA MET A 35 0.91 5.39 -5.27
C MET A 35 -0.06 6.35 -5.97
N ILE A 36 -0.47 7.44 -5.33
CA ILE A 36 -1.38 8.44 -5.95
C ILE A 36 -0.74 9.01 -7.23
N LYS A 37 0.55 9.37 -7.17
CA LYS A 37 1.28 9.87 -8.35
C LYS A 37 1.30 8.85 -9.49
N ARG A 38 1.38 7.56 -9.19
CA ARG A 38 1.32 6.48 -10.20
C ARG A 38 -0.09 6.26 -10.72
N ALA A 39 -1.09 6.26 -9.85
CA ALA A 39 -2.50 6.18 -10.22
C ALA A 39 -2.91 7.24 -11.25
N GLN A 40 -2.39 8.47 -11.12
CA GLN A 40 -2.62 9.56 -12.08
C GLN A 40 -2.10 9.27 -13.51
N THR A 41 -1.21 8.30 -13.68
CA THR A 41 -0.67 7.91 -14.99
C THR A 41 -1.44 6.76 -15.64
N LEU A 42 -2.45 6.22 -14.96
CA LEU A 42 -3.25 5.10 -15.41
C LEU A 42 -4.50 5.61 -16.14
N GLN A 43 -4.87 4.92 -17.22
CA GLN A 43 -6.06 5.26 -18.01
C GLN A 43 -7.29 4.44 -17.58
N ASP A 44 -7.06 3.29 -16.94
CA ASP A 44 -8.14 2.40 -16.50
C ASP A 44 -8.79 2.89 -15.20
N PRO A 45 -10.10 2.67 -15.00
CA PRO A 45 -10.76 2.96 -13.73
C PRO A 45 -10.24 2.02 -12.64
N ILE A 46 -9.66 2.62 -11.59
CA ILE A 46 -9.09 1.92 -10.42
C ILE A 46 -9.94 2.05 -9.14
N ASP A 47 -11.06 2.78 -9.22
CA ASP A 47 -11.95 3.12 -8.10
C ASP A 47 -11.21 3.74 -6.90
N LEU A 48 -10.34 4.73 -7.16
CA LEU A 48 -9.70 5.49 -6.09
C LEU A 48 -10.73 6.43 -5.45
N ASN A 49 -10.96 6.28 -4.14
CA ASN A 49 -11.85 7.13 -3.37
C ASN A 49 -11.13 7.67 -2.12
N LEU A 50 -10.80 8.95 -2.11
CA LEU A 50 -10.14 9.64 -0.99
C LEU A 50 -11.14 10.27 -0.02
N ALA A 51 -12.09 9.47 0.47
CA ALA A 51 -13.14 9.90 1.41
C ALA A 51 -12.72 9.77 2.90
N GLY A 52 -11.43 9.63 3.18
CA GLY A 52 -10.92 9.45 4.53
C GLY A 52 -11.13 8.04 5.10
N SER A 53 -10.95 7.93 6.41
CA SER A 53 -11.17 6.72 7.19
C SER A 53 -11.65 7.05 8.60
N VAL A 54 -12.47 6.17 9.17
CA VAL A 54 -13.03 6.33 10.52
C VAL A 54 -12.60 5.15 11.38
N ALA A 55 -11.97 5.43 12.51
CA ALA A 55 -11.72 4.48 13.58
C ALA A 55 -12.69 4.76 14.73
N ALA A 56 -13.78 4.00 14.79
CA ALA A 56 -14.83 4.20 15.77
C ALA A 56 -14.53 3.50 17.11
N ALA A 57 -14.85 4.17 18.22
CA ALA A 57 -14.60 3.67 19.57
C ALA A 57 -15.83 2.94 20.12
N HIS A 58 -15.68 1.67 20.46
CA HIS A 58 -16.77 0.87 21.07
C HIS A 58 -17.03 1.23 22.54
N SER A 59 -16.06 1.85 23.22
CA SER A 59 -16.17 2.25 24.62
C SER A 59 -15.55 3.62 24.86
N ARG A 60 -15.92 4.27 25.97
CA ARG A 60 -15.28 5.52 26.42
C ARG A 60 -13.77 5.35 26.66
N LYS A 61 -13.36 4.15 27.08
CA LYS A 61 -11.93 3.79 27.25
C LYS A 61 -11.21 3.76 25.90
N ASP A 62 -11.83 3.24 24.85
CA ASP A 62 -11.24 3.24 23.51
C ASP A 62 -11.16 4.65 22.93
N LEU A 63 -12.18 5.49 23.17
CA LEU A 63 -12.13 6.90 22.78
C LEU A 63 -10.97 7.62 23.49
N ALA A 64 -10.77 7.38 24.78
CA ALA A 64 -9.64 7.96 25.52
C ALA A 64 -8.29 7.55 24.92
N LYS A 65 -8.13 6.30 24.46
CA LYS A 65 -6.92 5.85 23.76
C LYS A 65 -6.72 6.55 22.42
N LEU A 66 -7.79 6.74 21.63
CA LEU A 66 -7.71 7.46 20.36
C LEU A 66 -7.30 8.93 20.56
N LYS A 67 -7.84 9.58 21.60
CA LYS A 67 -7.45 10.93 22.01
C LYS A 67 -5.98 10.99 22.41
N ALA A 68 -5.56 10.11 23.32
CA ALA A 68 -4.16 10.04 23.76
C ALA A 68 -3.20 9.75 22.60
N PHE A 69 -3.59 8.90 21.65
CA PHE A 69 -2.82 8.69 20.42
C PHE A 69 -2.68 10.00 19.63
N CYS A 70 -3.77 10.71 19.33
CA CYS A 70 -3.72 11.99 18.62
C CYS A 70 -2.88 13.04 19.36
N ASP A 71 -2.98 13.10 20.68
CA ASP A 71 -2.21 14.03 21.52
C ASP A 71 -0.70 13.71 21.52
N SER A 72 -0.32 12.45 21.28
CA SER A 72 1.08 12.03 21.17
C SER A 72 1.73 12.36 19.82
N LEU A 73 0.94 12.76 18.82
CA LEU A 73 1.44 13.05 17.47
C LEU A 73 2.02 14.46 17.40
N ALA A 74 3.04 14.63 16.54
CA ALA A 74 3.56 15.95 16.20
C ALA A 74 2.46 16.84 15.57
N PRO A 75 2.48 18.17 15.75
CA PRO A 75 1.39 19.05 15.34
C PRO A 75 0.92 18.89 13.88
N GLN A 76 1.86 18.72 12.94
CA GLN A 76 1.53 18.53 11.52
C GLN A 76 0.82 17.20 11.23
N GLU A 77 1.18 16.15 11.96
CA GLU A 77 0.54 14.84 11.82
C GLU A 77 -0.81 14.83 12.54
N ARG A 78 -0.88 15.42 13.74
CA ARG A 78 -2.12 15.61 14.51
C ARG A 78 -3.19 16.35 13.71
N ALA A 79 -2.81 17.36 12.92
CA ALA A 79 -3.74 18.14 12.09
C ALA A 79 -4.50 17.33 11.04
N LYS A 80 -4.06 16.09 10.74
CA LYS A 80 -4.75 15.17 9.81
C LYS A 80 -5.91 14.41 10.45
N TYR A 81 -6.02 14.47 11.77
CA TYR A 81 -6.99 13.73 12.56
C TYR A 81 -8.02 14.67 13.16
N GLU A 82 -9.26 14.19 13.19
CA GLU A 82 -10.37 14.81 13.89
C GLU A 82 -10.92 13.82 14.89
N ILE A 83 -11.08 14.25 16.14
CA ILE A 83 -11.73 13.44 17.17
C ILE A 83 -13.18 13.90 17.28
N LEU A 84 -14.09 12.95 17.08
CA LEU A 84 -15.51 13.11 17.29
C LEU A 84 -15.91 12.47 18.61
N ASP A 85 -16.70 13.17 19.40
CA ASP A 85 -17.37 12.60 20.56
C ASP A 85 -18.64 11.82 20.18
N GLU A 86 -19.31 11.28 21.21
CA GLU A 86 -20.55 10.51 21.07
C GLU A 86 -21.68 11.32 20.41
N THR A 87 -21.74 12.63 20.65
CA THR A 87 -22.79 13.50 20.06
C THR A 87 -22.52 13.84 18.59
N GLN A 88 -21.26 13.80 18.18
CA GLN A 88 -20.82 14.16 16.83
C GLN A 88 -20.75 12.96 15.87
N ILE A 89 -20.84 11.72 16.37
CA ILE A 89 -20.61 10.50 15.58
C ILE A 89 -21.56 10.37 14.38
N HIS A 90 -22.77 10.88 14.52
CA HIS A 90 -23.80 10.88 13.46
C HIS A 90 -23.42 11.66 12.21
N SER A 91 -22.45 12.57 12.30
CA SER A 91 -21.92 13.28 11.13
C SER A 91 -21.17 12.35 10.17
N VAL A 92 -20.64 11.22 10.65
CA VAL A 92 -19.85 10.26 9.85
C VAL A 92 -20.41 8.85 9.82
N LEU A 93 -21.16 8.44 10.84
CA LEU A 93 -21.72 7.09 10.97
C LEU A 93 -23.18 7.16 11.39
N LYS A 94 -24.08 6.51 10.64
CA LYS A 94 -25.52 6.47 10.93
C LYS A 94 -25.86 5.38 11.97
N THR A 95 -25.18 5.39 13.11
CA THR A 95 -25.38 4.42 14.20
C THR A 95 -24.92 4.96 15.55
N ASP A 96 -25.59 4.53 16.61
CA ASP A 96 -25.47 5.05 17.98
C ASP A 96 -24.61 4.13 18.87
N ILE A 97 -24.08 3.05 18.31
CA ILE A 97 -23.36 2.00 19.06
C ILE A 97 -21.96 2.44 19.52
N TYR A 98 -21.43 3.52 18.95
CA TYR A 98 -20.08 4.01 19.20
C TYR A 98 -20.08 5.20 20.15
N ARG A 99 -19.03 5.31 20.97
CA ARG A 99 -18.87 6.38 21.96
C ARG A 99 -18.09 7.59 21.44
N GLY A 100 -17.81 7.61 20.14
CA GLY A 100 -16.98 8.59 19.45
C GLY A 100 -16.11 7.93 18.37
N ALA A 101 -15.30 8.72 17.67
CA ALA A 101 -14.40 8.23 16.63
C ALA A 101 -13.18 9.11 16.43
N MET A 102 -12.17 8.53 15.78
CA MET A 102 -11.06 9.25 15.18
C MET A 102 -11.20 9.19 13.66
N VAL A 103 -11.37 10.34 13.02
CA VAL A 103 -11.48 10.49 11.57
C VAL A 103 -10.13 10.94 11.03
N ARG A 104 -9.70 10.36 9.91
CA ARG A 104 -8.50 10.75 9.20
C ARG A 104 -8.87 11.09 7.76
N HIS A 105 -8.66 12.34 7.35
CA HIS A 105 -9.18 12.90 6.10
C HIS A 105 -8.31 12.62 4.87
N ASP A 106 -7.01 12.37 5.05
CA ASP A 106 -6.05 12.14 3.96
C ASP A 106 -5.96 10.67 3.48
N GLN A 107 -6.92 9.84 3.89
CA GLN A 107 -6.98 8.41 3.58
C GLN A 107 -8.07 8.11 2.54
N GLY A 108 -8.09 6.86 2.09
CA GLY A 108 -9.11 6.43 1.15
C GLY A 108 -9.09 4.95 0.86
N THR A 109 -9.84 4.54 -0.15
CA THR A 109 -9.89 3.17 -0.66
C THR A 109 -9.48 3.15 -2.12
N ILE A 110 -9.05 1.97 -2.56
CA ILE A 110 -8.77 1.65 -3.96
C ILE A 110 -9.21 0.22 -4.19
N HIS A 111 -9.66 -0.12 -5.39
CA HIS A 111 -9.92 -1.51 -5.73
C HIS A 111 -8.61 -2.21 -6.12
N PRO A 112 -8.09 -3.17 -5.31
CA PRO A 112 -6.74 -3.70 -5.53
C PRO A 112 -6.59 -4.42 -6.88
N ALA A 113 -7.56 -5.27 -7.24
CA ALA A 113 -7.51 -5.98 -8.52
C ALA A 113 -7.56 -5.04 -9.74
N LYS A 114 -8.41 -4.00 -9.71
CA LYS A 114 -8.47 -3.00 -10.79
C LYS A 114 -7.16 -2.20 -10.89
N TYR A 115 -6.57 -1.83 -9.76
CA TYR A 115 -5.27 -1.15 -9.73
C TYR A 115 -4.14 -2.01 -10.34
N VAL A 116 -4.02 -3.28 -9.94
CA VAL A 116 -3.03 -4.19 -10.51
C VAL A 116 -3.25 -4.42 -12.02
N ARG A 117 -4.51 -4.58 -12.44
CA ARG A 117 -4.86 -4.68 -13.86
C ARG A 117 -4.43 -3.43 -14.64
N ALA A 118 -4.72 -2.25 -14.11
CA ALA A 118 -4.35 -0.98 -14.72
C ALA A 118 -2.83 -0.81 -14.88
N LEU A 119 -2.06 -1.22 -13.87
CA LEU A 119 -0.60 -1.26 -13.94
C LEU A 119 -0.10 -2.23 -15.04
N ALA A 120 -0.66 -3.44 -15.09
CA ALA A 120 -0.31 -4.42 -16.11
C ALA A 120 -0.63 -3.93 -17.53
N ASN A 121 -1.79 -3.29 -17.72
CA ASN A 121 -2.17 -2.69 -18.99
C ASN A 121 -1.23 -1.55 -19.37
N ARG A 122 -0.90 -0.64 -18.43
CA ARG A 122 0.07 0.41 -18.67
C ARG A 122 1.44 -0.15 -19.05
N ALA A 123 1.92 -1.18 -18.37
CA ALA A 123 3.18 -1.84 -18.69
C ALA A 123 3.17 -2.42 -20.12
N ARG A 124 2.08 -3.06 -20.54
CA ARG A 124 1.91 -3.54 -21.92
C ARG A 124 1.99 -2.42 -22.95
N THR A 125 1.39 -1.25 -22.68
CA THR A 125 1.52 -0.08 -23.59
C THR A 125 2.95 0.43 -23.73
N LEU A 126 3.82 0.11 -22.77
CA LEU A 126 5.25 0.46 -22.77
C LEU A 126 6.12 -0.67 -23.35
N GLY A 127 5.52 -1.70 -23.95
CA GLY A 127 6.24 -2.82 -24.56
C GLY A 127 6.58 -3.97 -23.61
N VAL A 128 6.14 -3.93 -22.34
CA VAL A 128 6.36 -5.03 -21.40
C VAL A 128 5.49 -6.23 -21.79
N ARG A 129 6.13 -7.38 -21.99
CA ARG A 129 5.45 -8.66 -22.17
C ARG A 129 5.18 -9.30 -20.81
N ILE A 130 3.92 -9.65 -20.53
CA ILE A 130 3.51 -10.29 -19.29
C ILE A 130 2.98 -11.69 -19.63
N PHE A 131 3.65 -12.71 -19.10
CA PHE A 131 3.27 -14.11 -19.28
C PHE A 131 2.60 -14.63 -18.00
N THR A 132 1.48 -15.32 -18.15
CA THR A 132 0.73 -15.95 -17.05
C THR A 132 0.61 -17.44 -17.28
N GLY A 133 0.38 -18.23 -16.22
CA GLY A 133 0.31 -19.70 -16.33
C GLY A 133 1.68 -20.37 -16.42
N TRP A 134 2.72 -19.71 -15.92
CA TRP A 134 4.08 -20.24 -15.85
C TRP A 134 4.56 -20.27 -14.41
N ARG A 135 5.15 -21.39 -14.00
CA ARG A 135 5.86 -21.58 -12.73
C ARG A 135 7.34 -21.27 -12.94
N TYR A 136 7.94 -20.58 -11.99
CA TYR A 136 9.38 -20.30 -11.99
C TYR A 136 10.12 -21.47 -11.33
N GLU A 137 10.95 -22.17 -12.10
CA GLU A 137 11.72 -23.34 -11.63
C GLU A 137 13.14 -22.98 -11.17
N GLY A 138 13.67 -21.85 -11.64
CA GLY A 138 14.97 -21.37 -11.24
C GLY A 138 15.60 -20.42 -12.23
N ALA A 139 16.86 -20.08 -12.01
CA ALA A 139 17.65 -19.33 -12.98
C ALA A 139 19.12 -19.71 -12.89
N ARG A 140 19.83 -19.58 -14.01
CA ARG A 140 21.29 -19.68 -14.08
C ARG A 140 21.89 -18.40 -14.60
N LYS A 141 23.14 -18.14 -14.24
CA LYS A 141 23.94 -17.10 -14.91
C LYS A 141 24.28 -17.58 -16.32
N SER A 142 24.17 -16.68 -17.29
CA SER A 142 24.56 -16.94 -18.68
C SER A 142 25.05 -15.63 -19.33
N GLY A 143 26.32 -15.58 -19.72
CA GLY A 143 26.97 -14.33 -20.12
C GLY A 143 26.81 -13.22 -19.05
N GLY A 144 26.70 -11.97 -19.48
CA GLY A 144 26.47 -10.81 -18.60
C GLY A 144 25.04 -10.68 -18.04
N GLY A 145 24.31 -11.79 -17.86
CA GLY A 145 22.91 -11.80 -17.42
C GLY A 145 22.46 -13.12 -16.77
N HIS A 146 21.15 -13.30 -16.69
CA HIS A 146 20.51 -14.51 -16.14
C HIS A 146 19.53 -15.09 -17.16
N VAL A 147 19.46 -16.42 -17.21
CA VAL A 147 18.45 -17.19 -17.93
C VAL A 147 17.54 -17.81 -16.88
N ALA A 148 16.23 -17.57 -16.98
CA ALA A 148 15.23 -18.17 -16.11
C ALA A 148 14.62 -19.41 -16.76
N PHE A 149 14.37 -20.43 -15.95
CA PHE A 149 13.69 -21.66 -16.33
C PHE A 149 12.25 -21.56 -15.86
N LEU A 150 11.31 -21.79 -16.77
CA LEU A 150 9.88 -21.72 -16.51
C LEU A 150 9.21 -23.02 -16.95
N GLU A 151 8.20 -23.44 -16.21
CA GLU A 151 7.33 -24.56 -16.56
C GLU A 151 5.91 -24.06 -16.81
N ASN A 152 5.29 -24.47 -17.91
CA ASN A 152 3.90 -24.17 -18.18
C ASN A 152 3.00 -25.00 -17.25
N VAL A 153 2.14 -24.32 -16.49
CA VAL A 153 1.32 -24.95 -15.45
C VAL A 153 0.25 -25.91 -16.02
N GLN A 154 -0.11 -25.79 -17.30
CA GLN A 154 -1.16 -26.61 -17.92
C GLN A 154 -0.65 -27.87 -18.60
N ASN A 155 0.54 -27.82 -19.20
CA ASN A 155 1.07 -28.91 -20.03
C ASN A 155 2.49 -29.33 -19.68
N GLU A 156 3.03 -28.81 -18.56
CA GLU A 156 4.35 -29.17 -18.00
C GLU A 156 5.52 -28.96 -18.98
N THR A 157 5.29 -28.17 -20.04
CA THR A 157 6.35 -27.84 -21.00
C THR A 157 7.28 -26.81 -20.38
N THR A 158 8.58 -27.06 -20.45
CA THR A 158 9.60 -26.17 -19.91
C THR A 158 10.19 -25.27 -20.99
N VAL A 159 10.50 -24.02 -20.63
CA VAL A 159 11.15 -23.04 -21.50
C VAL A 159 12.24 -22.30 -20.75
N GLU A 160 13.27 -21.89 -21.48
CA GLU A 160 14.29 -20.96 -21.02
C GLU A 160 13.98 -19.56 -21.56
N ILE A 161 13.97 -18.56 -20.69
CA ILE A 161 13.86 -17.16 -21.10
C ILE A 161 15.08 -16.37 -20.65
N GLN A 162 15.60 -15.54 -21.56
CA GLN A 162 16.62 -14.55 -21.24
C GLN A 162 16.07 -13.18 -21.55
N ALA A 163 16.17 -12.26 -20.60
CA ALA A 163 15.88 -10.86 -20.90
C ALA A 163 16.97 -10.32 -21.83
N GLU A 164 16.59 -9.91 -23.02
CA GLU A 164 17.46 -9.11 -23.89
C GLU A 164 17.71 -7.76 -23.21
N LYS A 165 18.95 -7.26 -23.24
CA LYS A 165 19.22 -5.88 -22.86
C LYS A 165 18.57 -4.99 -23.93
N SER A 166 17.37 -4.48 -23.67
CA SER A 166 16.81 -3.42 -24.49
C SER A 166 17.63 -2.15 -24.24
N CYS A 167 18.50 -1.80 -25.20
CA CYS A 167 19.04 -0.45 -25.31
C CYS A 167 17.87 0.47 -25.66
N TRP A 168 17.45 1.31 -24.72
CA TRP A 168 16.54 2.41 -25.02
C TRP A 168 17.35 3.46 -25.80
N VAL A 169 16.96 3.73 -27.05
CA VAL A 169 17.44 4.87 -27.86
C VAL A 169 16.59 6.08 -27.52
#